data_AF-A0A4Q2X5I0-F1
#
_entry.id   AF-A0A4Q2X5I0-F1
#
_cell.length_a   1.000
_cell.length_b   1.000
_cell.length_c   1.000
_cell.angle_alpha   90.00
_cell.angle_beta   90.00
_cell.angle_gamma   90.00
#
_symmetry.space_group_name_H-M   'P 1'
#
loop_
_entity.id
_entity.type
_entity.pdbx_description
1 polymer ?
#
loop_
_entity_poly.entity_id
_entity_poly.type
_entity_poly.pdbx_seq_one_letter_code
_entity_poly.pdbx_strand_id
1 'polypeptide(L)'
;MKPGHLLLIAACMTCFASCANDKPAKPDETEKKLTSNAPKLVGRIASMPADKRFVLIQSYGKWETESGAILTTLGPDSRTANLRVTGEKLGEFAAADVQSGDVEKGDAVYAQFTPKPVMSTTAPEVVQDQPQEKTENVQKNN
;
A
#
# COMPACT_ATOMS: atom_id res chain seq x y z
N MET A 1 -53.11 15.96 -33.24
CA MET A 1 -53.47 17.29 -32.70
C MET A 1 -54.38 17.14 -31.49
N LYS A 2 -53.84 17.32 -30.28
CA LYS A 2 -54.38 18.17 -29.22
C LYS A 2 -53.28 18.36 -28.15
N PRO A 3 -53.06 19.59 -27.67
CA PRO A 3 -51.94 19.97 -26.82
C PRO A 3 -52.31 19.89 -25.33
N GLY A 4 -51.32 20.00 -24.45
CA GLY A 4 -51.55 20.43 -23.08
C GLY A 4 -50.88 19.56 -22.04
N HIS A 5 -49.66 19.93 -21.66
CA HIS A 5 -49.34 20.42 -20.32
C HIS A 5 -47.84 20.75 -20.27
N LEU A 6 -47.48 21.75 -21.06
CA LEU A 6 -46.42 22.67 -20.69
C LEU A 6 -46.92 23.43 -19.46
N LEU A 7 -46.00 23.69 -18.51
CA LEU A 7 -46.10 24.67 -17.43
C LEU A 7 -46.60 24.14 -16.07
N LEU A 8 -45.66 23.58 -15.29
CA LEU A 8 -45.65 23.77 -13.84
C LEU A 8 -44.20 23.82 -13.33
N ILE A 9 -43.48 24.86 -13.75
CA ILE A 9 -42.34 25.41 -13.02
C ILE A 9 -42.94 26.22 -11.88
N ALA A 10 -42.85 25.75 -10.64
CA ALA A 10 -42.84 26.61 -9.46
C ALA A 10 -42.56 25.81 -8.20
N ALA A 11 -41.66 26.36 -7.38
CA ALA A 11 -41.59 26.16 -5.93
C ALA A 11 -40.99 24.85 -5.41
N CYS A 12 -39.66 24.79 -5.39
CA CYS A 12 -38.97 24.25 -4.21
C CYS A 12 -37.59 24.93 -4.08
N MET A 13 -37.62 26.22 -3.79
CA MET A 13 -36.44 27.06 -3.56
C MET A 13 -36.63 27.82 -2.23
N THR A 14 -36.49 27.10 -1.12
CA THR A 14 -36.35 27.58 0.27
C THR A 14 -35.85 26.35 1.05
N CYS A 15 -34.75 26.31 1.81
CA CYS A 15 -34.18 27.29 2.73
C CYS A 15 -32.66 27.04 2.87
N PHE A 16 -31.82 28.06 2.60
CA PHE A 16 -30.47 28.11 3.18
C PHE A 16 -30.52 28.97 4.44
N ALA A 17 -30.77 28.33 5.57
CA ALA A 17 -30.47 28.88 6.89
C ALA A 17 -29.52 27.89 7.56
N SER A 18 -28.22 28.14 7.44
CA SER A 18 -27.23 27.47 8.28
C SER A 18 -26.26 28.50 8.82
N CYS A 19 -25.98 28.35 10.10
CA CYS A 19 -25.61 29.37 11.04
C CYS A 19 -24.24 30.00 10.79
N ALA A 20 -24.17 31.26 11.18
CA ALA A 20 -22.93 31.95 11.47
C ALA A 20 -22.19 31.31 12.66
N ASN A 21 -20.87 31.46 12.59
CA ASN A 21 -19.92 31.54 13.70
C ASN A 21 -19.32 30.23 14.21
N ASP A 22 -18.21 29.82 13.58
CA ASP A 22 -17.04 29.32 14.31
C ASP A 22 -15.77 29.75 13.57
N LYS A 23 -14.94 30.55 14.24
CA LYS A 23 -13.56 30.83 13.78
C LYS A 23 -12.76 29.55 14.06
N PRO A 24 -12.15 28.90 13.07
CA PRO A 24 -11.21 27.83 13.38
C PRO A 24 -10.00 28.45 14.09
N ALA A 25 -9.79 28.02 15.34
CA ALA A 25 -8.53 28.19 16.02
C ALA A 25 -7.40 27.66 15.11
N LYS A 26 -6.31 28.43 15.06
CA LYS A 26 -5.10 28.07 14.31
C LYS A 26 -4.69 26.62 14.67
N PRO A 27 -4.38 25.75 13.70
CA PRO A 27 -3.79 24.47 14.01
C PRO A 27 -2.40 24.75 14.58
N ASP A 28 -2.20 24.40 15.85
CA ASP A 28 -0.89 24.34 16.46
C ASP A 28 -0.09 23.28 15.69
N GLU A 29 1.07 23.68 15.19
CA GLU A 29 2.03 22.80 14.56
C GLU A 29 2.48 21.72 15.56
N THR A 30 2.92 20.58 15.03
CA THR A 30 3.54 19.44 15.75
C THR A 30 2.63 18.26 16.07
N GLU A 31 1.86 17.78 15.10
CA GLU A 31 1.52 16.35 15.07
C GLU A 31 2.71 15.57 14.48
N LYS A 32 3.56 15.06 15.36
CA LYS A 32 4.60 14.08 15.03
C LYS A 32 3.89 12.88 14.42
N LYS A 33 3.85 12.80 13.09
CA LYS A 33 3.19 11.76 12.29
C LYS A 33 3.65 10.39 12.79
N LEU A 34 2.88 9.79 13.70
CA LEU A 34 3.02 8.41 14.08
C LEU A 34 2.93 7.62 12.78
N THR A 35 4.02 6.94 12.42
CA THR A 35 4.04 6.02 11.29
C THR A 35 3.09 4.88 11.64
N SER A 36 1.82 5.08 11.31
CA SER A 36 0.78 4.07 11.45
C SER A 36 1.23 2.83 10.69
N ASN A 37 1.40 1.72 11.41
CA ASN A 37 1.66 0.40 10.83
C ASN A 37 0.40 -0.18 10.14
N ALA A 38 -0.58 0.66 9.80
CA ALA A 38 -1.78 0.22 9.11
C ALA A 38 -1.46 -0.23 7.67
N PRO A 39 -2.16 -1.26 7.16
CA PRO A 39 -2.07 -1.64 5.75
C PRO A 39 -2.39 -0.47 4.82
N LYS A 40 -1.59 -0.27 3.78
CA LYS A 40 -1.78 0.78 2.77
C LYS A 40 -2.61 0.22 1.62
N LEU A 41 -3.73 0.85 1.27
CA LEU A 41 -4.48 0.53 0.05
C LEU A 41 -3.65 0.96 -1.17
N VAL A 42 -3.28 0.00 -2.02
CA VAL A 42 -2.39 0.26 -3.18
C VAL A 42 -3.10 0.15 -4.53
N GLY A 43 -4.22 -0.55 -4.60
CA GLY A 43 -4.94 -0.74 -5.85
C GLY A 43 -6.14 -1.67 -5.75
N ARG A 44 -6.53 -2.21 -6.90
CA ARG A 44 -7.58 -3.24 -7.04
C ARG A 44 -7.19 -4.30 -8.07
N ILE A 45 -7.78 -5.47 -7.98
CA ILE A 45 -7.66 -6.49 -9.02
C ILE A 45 -8.37 -6.00 -10.29
N ALA A 46 -7.62 -5.80 -11.37
CA ALA A 46 -8.14 -5.38 -12.67
C ALA A 46 -8.55 -6.56 -13.54
N SER A 47 -7.75 -7.62 -13.51
CA SER A 47 -8.01 -8.85 -14.23
C SER A 47 -7.25 -10.02 -13.62
N MET A 48 -7.74 -11.22 -13.94
CA MET A 48 -7.09 -12.50 -13.67
C MET A 48 -7.28 -13.38 -14.91
N PRO A 49 -6.24 -14.07 -15.41
CA PRO A 49 -6.39 -15.05 -16.47
C PRO A 49 -7.14 -16.29 -15.97
N ALA A 50 -7.61 -17.12 -16.90
CA ALA A 50 -8.42 -18.30 -16.58
C ALA A 50 -7.70 -19.34 -15.72
N ASP A 51 -6.36 -19.41 -15.80
CA ASP A 51 -5.54 -20.29 -14.98
C ASP A 51 -5.32 -19.76 -13.54
N LYS A 52 -5.74 -18.52 -13.25
CA LYS A 52 -5.68 -17.83 -11.95
C LYS A 52 -4.31 -17.85 -11.25
N ARG A 53 -3.20 -18.06 -11.99
CA ARG A 53 -1.86 -18.14 -11.38
C ARG A 53 -1.32 -16.76 -10.99
N PHE A 54 -1.72 -15.73 -11.73
CA PHE A 54 -1.35 -14.35 -11.48
C PHE A 54 -2.55 -13.42 -11.67
N VAL A 55 -2.41 -12.20 -11.18
CA VAL A 55 -3.39 -11.12 -11.30
C VAL A 55 -2.71 -9.86 -11.80
N LEU A 56 -3.49 -9.02 -12.49
CA LEU A 56 -3.10 -7.64 -12.74
C LEU A 56 -3.76 -6.73 -11.71
N ILE A 57 -2.96 -5.96 -11.01
CA ILE A 57 -3.39 -4.97 -10.03
C ILE A 57 -3.35 -3.60 -10.71
N GLN A 58 -4.49 -2.92 -10.78
CA GLN A 58 -4.51 -1.50 -11.15
C GLN A 58 -4.19 -0.66 -9.92
N SER A 59 -3.08 0.06 -9.99
CA SER A 59 -2.60 0.95 -8.93
C SER A 59 -3.48 2.21 -8.84
N TYR A 60 -3.75 2.68 -7.62
CA TYR A 60 -4.43 3.97 -7.40
C TYR A 60 -3.51 5.19 -7.47
N GLY A 61 -2.23 4.99 -7.77
CA GLY A 61 -1.24 6.04 -7.89
C GLY A 61 0.11 5.45 -8.29
N LYS A 62 1.19 6.16 -8.00
CA LYS A 62 2.54 5.66 -8.28
C LYS A 62 2.77 4.31 -7.59
N TRP A 63 3.18 3.31 -8.36
CA TRP A 63 3.53 1.99 -7.82
C TRP A 63 4.89 2.05 -7.11
N GLU A 64 4.87 1.87 -5.79
CA GLU A 64 6.05 1.93 -4.90
C GLU A 64 6.36 0.57 -4.26
N THR A 65 5.49 -0.42 -4.46
CA THR A 65 5.66 -1.74 -3.86
C THR A 65 6.78 -2.51 -4.56
N GLU A 66 7.72 -3.02 -3.77
CA GLU A 66 8.88 -3.77 -4.24
C GLU A 66 8.51 -5.17 -4.76
N SER A 67 9.33 -5.71 -5.67
CA SER A 67 9.21 -7.11 -6.09
C SER A 67 9.39 -8.03 -4.88
N GLY A 68 8.63 -9.13 -4.85
CA GLY A 68 8.61 -10.09 -3.76
C GLY A 68 7.77 -9.66 -2.55
N ALA A 69 7.29 -8.42 -2.50
CA ALA A 69 6.42 -7.97 -1.42
C ALA A 69 5.11 -8.78 -1.37
N ILE A 70 4.61 -8.98 -0.16
CA ILE A 70 3.34 -9.66 0.07
C ILE A 70 2.22 -8.62 0.15
N LEU A 71 1.17 -8.86 -0.62
CA LEU A 71 -0.06 -8.08 -0.62
C LEU A 71 -1.22 -8.94 -0.16
N THR A 72 -2.24 -8.30 0.41
CA THR A 72 -3.48 -8.97 0.83
C THR A 72 -4.66 -8.35 0.11
N THR A 73 -5.54 -9.19 -0.44
CA THR A 73 -6.81 -8.72 -1.04
C THR A 73 -7.94 -8.66 -0.02
N LEU A 74 -8.92 -7.81 -0.27
CA LEU A 74 -10.19 -7.75 0.47
C LEU A 74 -11.36 -7.57 -0.52
N GLY A 75 -12.16 -8.62 -0.63
CA GLY A 75 -13.42 -8.61 -1.39
C GLY A 75 -14.64 -8.25 -0.53
N PRO A 76 -15.81 -8.01 -1.16
CA PRO A 76 -17.04 -7.59 -0.46
C PRO A 76 -17.55 -8.61 0.58
N ASP A 77 -17.35 -9.91 0.35
CA ASP A 77 -17.77 -10.98 1.25
C ASP A 77 -16.68 -11.35 2.29
N SER A 78 -15.81 -10.39 2.63
CA SER A 78 -14.61 -10.62 3.47
C SER A 78 -13.67 -11.71 2.92
N ARG A 79 -13.74 -11.99 1.61
CA ARG A 79 -12.79 -12.88 0.94
C ARG A 79 -11.41 -12.23 0.94
N THR A 80 -10.40 -13.05 1.18
CA THR A 80 -9.01 -12.62 1.20
C THR A 80 -8.13 -13.59 0.45
N ALA A 81 -7.09 -13.05 -0.17
CA ALA A 81 -6.03 -13.80 -0.81
C ALA A 81 -4.69 -13.13 -0.53
N ASN A 82 -3.62 -13.94 -0.54
CA ASN A 82 -2.26 -13.43 -0.45
C ASN A 82 -1.63 -13.44 -1.83
N LEU A 83 -0.99 -12.33 -2.18
CA LEU A 83 -0.31 -12.15 -3.46
C LEU A 83 1.16 -11.87 -3.24
N ARG A 84 1.99 -12.27 -4.19
CA ARG A 84 3.42 -11.93 -4.23
C ARG A 84 3.70 -11.09 -5.47
N VAL A 85 4.22 -9.88 -5.30
CA VAL A 85 4.52 -8.97 -6.41
C VAL A 85 5.65 -9.55 -7.27
N THR A 86 5.48 -9.62 -8.59
CA THR A 86 6.54 -10.14 -9.49
C THR A 86 7.60 -9.08 -9.79
N GLY A 87 7.21 -7.80 -9.75
CA GLY A 87 8.05 -6.66 -10.14
C GLY A 87 7.78 -6.20 -11.58
N GLU A 88 7.00 -6.96 -12.35
CA GLU A 88 6.56 -6.55 -13.68
C GLU A 88 5.46 -5.48 -13.57
N LYS A 89 5.59 -4.43 -14.39
CA LYS A 89 4.62 -3.34 -14.45
C LYS A 89 4.50 -2.76 -15.86
N LEU A 90 3.31 -2.30 -16.20
CA LEU A 90 3.01 -1.59 -17.43
C LEU A 90 1.97 -0.50 -17.15
N GLY A 91 2.38 0.76 -17.23
CA GLY A 91 1.52 1.89 -16.88
C GLY A 91 1.04 1.81 -15.43
N GLU A 92 -0.28 1.78 -15.24
CA GLU A 92 -0.95 1.64 -13.93
C GLU A 92 -1.09 0.19 -13.46
N PHE A 93 -0.63 -0.78 -14.24
CA PHE A 93 -0.80 -2.20 -13.92
C PHE A 93 0.50 -2.78 -13.37
N ALA A 94 0.39 -3.52 -12.27
CA ALA A 94 1.45 -4.36 -11.72
C ALA A 94 0.99 -5.82 -11.67
N ALA A 95 1.90 -6.75 -11.94
CA ALA A 95 1.62 -8.17 -11.85
C ALA A 95 1.96 -8.73 -10.45
N ALA A 96 1.13 -9.66 -9.99
CA ALA A 96 1.38 -10.41 -8.76
C ALA A 96 0.88 -11.86 -8.90
N ASP A 97 1.62 -12.79 -8.32
CA ASP A 97 1.26 -14.20 -8.27
C ASP A 97 0.33 -14.48 -7.10
N VAL A 98 -0.71 -15.26 -7.33
CA VAL A 98 -1.62 -15.70 -6.26
C VAL A 98 -0.91 -16.78 -5.44
N GLN A 99 -0.70 -16.52 -4.15
CA GLN A 99 -0.05 -17.46 -3.24
C GLN A 99 -1.07 -18.35 -2.52
N SER A 100 -2.22 -17.79 -2.16
CA SER A 100 -3.29 -18.50 -1.46
C SER A 100 -4.60 -17.72 -1.53
N GLY A 101 -5.73 -18.42 -1.38
CA GLY A 101 -7.06 -17.82 -1.35
C GLY A 101 -7.62 -17.54 -2.75
N ASP A 102 -8.84 -16.99 -2.77
CA ASP A 102 -9.56 -16.67 -3.99
C ASP A 102 -9.55 -15.17 -4.25
N VAL A 103 -9.36 -14.81 -5.53
CA VAL A 103 -9.37 -13.44 -6.02
C VAL A 103 -10.49 -13.25 -7.02
N GLU A 104 -11.10 -12.07 -6.99
CA GLU A 104 -12.01 -11.61 -8.03
C GLU A 104 -11.64 -10.21 -8.51
N LYS A 105 -12.08 -9.92 -9.74
CA LYS A 105 -11.94 -8.58 -10.30
C LYS A 105 -12.69 -7.57 -9.42
N GLY A 106 -12.00 -6.51 -9.04
CA GLY A 106 -12.52 -5.45 -8.19
C GLY A 106 -12.11 -5.55 -6.72
N ASP A 107 -11.56 -6.68 -6.26
CA ASP A 107 -11.09 -6.82 -4.88
C ASP A 107 -10.02 -5.75 -4.57
N ALA A 108 -10.12 -5.14 -3.40
CA ALA A 108 -9.17 -4.13 -2.94
C ALA A 108 -7.84 -4.80 -2.57
N VAL A 109 -6.71 -4.15 -2.85
CA VAL A 109 -5.36 -4.70 -2.59
C VAL A 109 -4.60 -3.81 -1.62
N TYR A 110 -4.10 -4.42 -0.55
CA TYR A 110 -3.37 -3.74 0.51
C TYR A 110 -1.93 -4.24 0.61
N ALA A 111 -1.00 -3.32 0.82
CA ALA A 111 0.37 -3.61 1.18
C ALA A 111 0.53 -3.57 2.71
N GLN A 112 1.18 -4.59 3.27
CA GLN A 112 1.62 -4.53 4.66
C GLN A 112 2.85 -3.63 4.76
N PHE A 113 2.80 -2.63 5.64
CA PHE A 113 3.98 -1.81 5.92
C PHE A 113 4.83 -2.52 6.97
N THR A 114 5.95 -3.11 6.54
CA THR A 114 7.02 -3.51 7.45
C THR A 114 8.11 -2.44 7.38
N PRO A 115 8.34 -1.63 8.42
CA PRO A 115 9.41 -0.66 8.40
C PRO A 115 10.74 -1.40 8.20
N LYS A 116 11.47 -1.05 7.13
CA LYS A 116 12.82 -1.56 6.92
C LYS A 116 13.70 -1.13 8.10
N PRO A 117 14.44 -2.04 8.75
CA PRO A 117 15.42 -1.65 9.75
C PRO A 117 16.39 -0.67 9.11
N VAL A 118 16.47 0.56 9.63
CA VAL A 118 17.52 1.48 9.25
C VAL A 118 18.85 0.92 9.75
N MET A 119 19.65 0.34 8.85
CA MET A 119 21.06 0.09 9.15
C MET A 119 21.70 1.45 9.39
N SER A 120 22.06 1.74 10.65
CA SER A 120 22.77 2.96 11.00
C SER A 120 24.17 2.90 10.40
N THR A 121 24.37 3.50 9.23
CA THR A 121 25.71 3.83 8.74
C THR A 121 26.25 5.00 9.56
N THR A 122 26.78 4.68 10.75
CA THR A 122 27.63 5.61 11.51
C THR A 122 28.87 4.84 11.94
N ALA A 123 29.79 4.65 10.99
CA ALA A 123 31.17 4.34 11.30
C ALA A 123 32.01 5.56 10.90
N PRO A 124 32.53 6.36 11.85
CA PRO A 124 33.69 7.18 11.57
C PRO A 124 34.92 6.28 11.53
N GLU A 125 35.57 6.27 10.38
CA GLU A 125 36.91 5.75 10.15
C GLU A 125 37.93 6.46 11.06
N VAL A 126 38.59 5.72 11.95
CA VAL A 126 39.96 6.02 12.41
C VAL A 126 40.73 4.70 12.47
N VAL A 127 41.96 4.77 11.99
CA VAL A 127 42.85 3.72 11.51
C VAL A 127 43.81 3.21 12.60
N GLN A 128 44.18 1.92 12.48
CA GLN A 128 45.38 1.20 12.98
C GLN A 128 45.57 0.92 14.49
N ASP A 129 45.61 -0.38 14.84
CA ASP A 129 46.89 -1.08 15.02
C ASP A 129 46.71 -2.61 14.98
N GLN A 130 47.50 -3.29 14.13
CA GLN A 130 47.65 -4.75 14.16
C GLN A 130 48.73 -5.14 15.19
N PRO A 131 48.59 -6.29 15.85
CA PRO A 131 49.76 -7.15 16.05
C PRO A 131 49.66 -8.45 15.24
N GLN A 132 50.73 -8.72 14.51
CA GLN A 132 50.99 -9.94 13.74
C GLN A 132 51.01 -11.21 14.62
N GLU A 133 50.40 -12.27 14.08
CA GLU A 133 50.96 -13.62 13.86
C GLU A 133 51.80 -14.29 14.98
N LYS A 134 51.30 -15.42 15.51
CA LYS A 134 52.17 -16.54 15.90
C LYS A 134 51.55 -17.90 15.55
N THR A 135 52.39 -18.68 14.91
CA THR A 135 52.31 -19.98 14.26
C THR A 135 52.01 -21.17 15.18
N GLU A 136 51.35 -22.19 14.58
CA GLU A 136 51.76 -23.63 14.59
C GLU A 136 51.80 -24.40 15.93
N ASN A 137 50.90 -25.37 16.14
CA ASN A 137 51.08 -26.80 15.81
C ASN A 137 50.16 -27.73 16.63
N VAL A 138 49.91 -28.90 16.03
CA VAL A 138 49.14 -30.08 16.45
C VAL A 138 49.69 -30.76 17.70
N GLN A 139 48.82 -31.22 18.62
CA GLN A 139 49.09 -32.48 19.35
C GLN A 139 47.83 -33.18 19.89
N LYS A 140 47.65 -34.44 19.44
CA LYS A 140 46.78 -35.50 19.97
C LYS A 140 46.96 -35.67 21.49
N ASN A 141 45.88 -35.87 22.22
CA ASN A 141 45.92 -36.60 23.49
C ASN A 141 45.31 -38.00 23.33
N ASN A 142 45.88 -38.91 24.11
CA ASN A 142 45.67 -40.34 24.16
C ASN A 142 44.73 -40.68 25.32
#